data_AF-A0A1M6QTV1-F1
#
_entry.id   AF-A0A1M6QTV1-F1
#
_cell.length_a   1.000
_cell.length_b   1.000
_cell.length_c   1.000
_cell.angle_alpha   90.00
_cell.angle_beta   90.00
_cell.angle_gamma   90.00
#
_symmetry.space_group_name_H-M   'P 1'
#
loop_
_entity.id
_entity.type
_entity.pdbx_description
1 polymer ?
#
loop_
_entity_poly.entity_id
_entity_poly.type
_entity_poly.pdbx_seq_one_letter_code
_entity_poly.pdbx_strand_id
1 'polypeptide(L)' 'MSSEHPELDELQAAYKNAVEAWISSIRKEEALASVNHTVAEVDEWEKAHFEEDEMRSTVKAAKENYEDALRAKFFGF' A
#
# COMPACT_ATOMS: atom_id res chain seq x y z
N MET A 1 -27.49 6.13 -3.23
CA MET A 1 -26.98 6.79 -4.45
C MET A 1 -26.03 5.80 -5.09
N SER A 2 -26.42 5.14 -6.18
CA SER A 2 -25.49 4.31 -6.95
C SER A 2 -24.55 5.26 -7.68
N SER A 3 -23.24 5.05 -7.56
CA SER A 3 -22.27 5.86 -8.29
C SER A 3 -22.35 5.58 -9.78
N GLU A 4 -21.89 6.53 -10.59
CA GLU A 4 -21.92 6.40 -12.06
C GLU A 4 -21.00 5.28 -12.55
N HIS A 5 -19.95 4.93 -11.79
CA HIS A 5 -18.95 3.90 -12.11
C HIS A 5 -18.60 3.07 -10.87
N PRO A 6 -19.50 2.15 -10.43
CA PRO A 6 -19.26 1.33 -9.23
C PRO A 6 -17.98 0.49 -9.33
N GLU A 7 -17.61 0.06 -10.54
CA GLU A 7 -16.36 -0.66 -10.80
C GLU A 7 -15.10 0.17 -10.48
N LEU A 8 -15.14 1.47 -10.77
CA LEU A 8 -14.02 2.38 -10.48
C LEU A 8 -13.95 2.72 -8.99
N ASP A 9 -15.10 2.80 -8.33
CA ASP A 9 -15.15 3.04 -6.88
C ASP A 9 -14.58 1.87 -6.09
N GLU A 10 -14.86 0.64 -6.49
CA GLU A 10 -14.28 -0.56 -5.88
C GLU A 10 -12.75 -0.58 -6.02
N LEU A 11 -12.22 -0.26 -7.21
CA LEU A 11 -10.78 -0.16 -7.45
C LEU A 11 -10.13 0.99 -6.67
N GLN A 12 -10.80 2.13 -6.59
CA GLN A 12 -10.34 3.26 -5.78
C GLN A 12 -10.29 2.89 -4.29
N ALA A 13 -11.33 2.23 -3.77
CA ALA A 13 -11.39 1.78 -2.39
C ALA A 13 -10.31 0.73 -2.09
N ALA A 14 -10.09 -0.21 -3.01
CA ALA A 14 -9.00 -1.19 -2.89
C ALA A 14 -7.63 -0.52 -2.83
N TYR A 15 -7.36 0.45 -3.70
CA TYR A 15 -6.13 1.24 -3.66
C TYR A 15 -5.97 1.99 -2.33
N LYS A 16 -7.02 2.69 -1.86
CA LYS A 16 -6.98 3.41 -0.58
C LYS A 16 -6.72 2.47 0.60
N ASN A 17 -7.38 1.32 0.64
CA ASN A 17 -7.16 0.33 1.69
C ASN A 17 -5.74 -0.23 1.67
N ALA A 18 -5.18 -0.50 0.48
CA ALA A 18 -3.79 -0.92 0.34
C ALA A 18 -2.82 0.16 0.83
N VAL A 19 -3.08 1.43 0.51
CA VAL A 19 -2.26 2.56 0.98
C VAL A 19 -2.30 2.68 2.50
N GLU A 20 -3.46 2.58 3.13
CA GLU A 20 -3.57 2.62 4.60
C GLU A 20 -2.82 1.46 5.26
N ALA A 21 -2.88 0.25 4.69
CA ALA A 21 -2.12 -0.90 5.18
C ALA A 21 -0.60 -0.65 5.08
N TRP A 22 -0.14 -0.08 3.96
CA TRP A 22 1.26 0.30 3.76
C TRP A 22 1.73 1.42 4.70
N ILE A 23 0.90 2.44 4.93
CA ILE A 23 1.19 3.48 5.94
C ILE A 23 1.32 2.85 7.33
N SER A 24 0.47 1.88 7.65
CA SER A 24 0.56 1.15 8.92
C SER A 24 1.85 0.33 9.04
N SER A 25 2.36 -0.27 7.97
CA SER A 25 3.65 -0.98 8.00
C SER A 25 4.84 -0.04 8.15
N ILE A 26 4.83 1.12 7.47
CA ILE A 26 5.86 2.16 7.63
C ILE A 26 5.91 2.63 9.09
N ARG A 27 4.75 2.90 9.71
CA ARG A 27 4.69 3.30 11.13
C ARG A 27 5.20 2.20 12.08
N LYS A 28 4.98 0.93 11.74
CA LYS A 28 5.50 -0.21 12.51
C LYS A 28 7.03 -0.29 12.39
N GLU A 29 7.57 -0.16 11.18
CA GLU A 29 9.01 -0.11 10.93
C GLU A 29 9.66 1.07 11.67
N GLU A 30 9.09 2.29 11.55
CA GLU A 30 9.55 3.49 12.25
C GLU A 30 9.62 3.27 13.77
N ALA A 31 8.61 2.64 14.36
CA ALA A 31 8.56 2.39 15.81
C ALA A 31 9.67 1.44 16.30
N LEU A 32 10.27 0.64 15.41
CA LEU A 32 11.37 -0.27 15.73
C LEU A 32 12.76 0.40 15.60
N ALA A 33 12.83 1.61 15.04
CA ALA A 33 14.04 2.44 15.06
C ALA A 33 14.32 2.93 16.49
N SER A 34 14.86 2.03 17.31
CA SER A 34 15.07 2.16 18.74
C SER A 34 16.40 2.84 19.10
N VAL A 35 16.46 3.45 20.29
CA VAL A 35 17.71 3.95 20.89
C VAL A 35 18.54 2.85 21.56
N ASN A 36 17.98 1.66 21.70
CA ASN A 36 18.71 0.50 22.18
C ASN A 36 19.49 -0.11 21.00
N HIS A 37 20.79 -0.25 21.18
CA HIS A 37 21.70 -0.65 20.11
C HIS A 37 22.03 -2.14 20.21
N THR A 38 21.02 -2.98 20.03
CA THR A 38 21.16 -4.44 20.06
C THR A 38 20.97 -5.05 18.66
N VAL A 39 21.65 -6.17 18.39
CA VAL A 39 21.48 -6.91 17.13
C VAL A 39 20.05 -7.41 16.96
N ALA A 40 19.40 -7.84 18.05
CA ALA A 40 18.02 -8.31 18.00
C ALA A 40 17.03 -7.23 17.53
N GLU A 41 17.21 -5.97 17.95
CA GLU A 41 16.36 -4.87 17.48
C GLU A 41 16.66 -4.50 16.02
N VAL A 42 17.91 -4.62 15.56
CA VAL A 42 18.25 -4.45 14.14
C VAL A 42 17.57 -5.53 13.30
N ASP A 43 17.61 -6.81 13.73
CA ASP A 43 16.97 -7.91 13.02
C ASP A 43 15.45 -7.71 12.91
N GLU A 44 14.80 -7.22 13.97
CA GLU A 44 13.37 -6.90 13.95
C GLU A 44 13.04 -5.72 13.02
N TRP A 45 13.87 -4.69 13.02
CA TRP A 45 13.71 -3.53 12.14
C TRP A 45 13.91 -3.91 10.67
N GLU A 46 14.94 -4.70 10.33
CA GLU A 46 15.17 -5.22 8.98
C GLU A 46 14.00 -6.08 8.51
N LYS A 47 13.46 -6.94 9.38
CA LYS A 47 12.26 -7.71 9.06
C LYS A 47 11.06 -6.81 8.75
N ALA A 48 10.83 -5.78 9.55
CA ALA A 48 9.73 -4.85 9.32
C ALA A 48 9.90 -4.05 8.02
N HIS A 49 11.14 -3.72 7.65
CA HIS A 49 11.44 -3.12 6.35
C HIS A 49 11.05 -4.03 5.17
N PHE A 50 11.34 -5.33 5.24
CA PHE A 50 10.90 -6.28 4.21
C PHE A 50 9.36 -6.39 4.15
N GLU A 51 8.69 -6.42 5.30
CA GLU A 51 7.22 -6.42 5.36
C GLU A 51 6.62 -5.14 4.72
N GLU A 52 7.27 -3.98 4.91
CA GLU A 52 6.87 -2.71 4.29
C GLU A 52 7.00 -2.74 2.76
N ASP A 53 8.10 -3.27 2.22
CA ASP A 53 8.32 -3.30 0.77
C ASP A 53 7.37 -4.28 0.05
N GLU A 54 6.99 -5.38 0.72
CA GLU A 54 5.93 -6.28 0.24
C GLU A 54 4.57 -5.55 0.17
N MET A 55 4.22 -4.76 1.19
CA MET A 55 3.00 -3.94 1.19
C MET A 55 3.05 -2.88 0.09
N ARG A 56 4.21 -2.25 -0.11
CA ARG A 56 4.43 -1.27 -1.19
C ARG A 56 4.18 -1.88 -2.56
N SER A 57 4.59 -3.13 -2.78
CA SER A 57 4.33 -3.86 -4.03
C SER A 57 2.83 -4.06 -4.26
N THR A 58 2.08 -4.37 -3.19
CA THR A 58 0.61 -4.47 -3.25
C THR A 58 -0.05 -3.13 -3.60
N VAL A 59 0.42 -2.01 -3.02
CA VAL A 59 -0.07 -0.66 -3.35
C VAL A 59 0.18 -0.31 -4.82
N LYS A 60 1.37 -0.63 -5.35
CA LYS A 60 1.70 -0.38 -6.76
C LYS A 60 0.76 -1.15 -7.70
N ALA A 61 0.49 -2.42 -7.42
CA ALA A 61 -0.44 -3.23 -8.21
C ALA A 61 -1.88 -2.68 -8.14
N ALA A 62 -2.35 -2.30 -6.94
CA ALA A 62 -3.69 -1.71 -6.79
C ALA A 62 -3.83 -0.37 -7.53
N LYS A 63 -2.75 0.44 -7.53
CA LYS A 63 -2.70 1.69 -8.28
C LYS A 63 -2.76 1.46 -9.79
N GLU A 64 -1.94 0.53 -10.30
CA GLU A 64 -1.91 0.19 -11.73
C GLU A 64 -3.30 -0.27 -12.20
N ASN A 65 -3.93 -1.19 -11.50
CA ASN A 65 -5.28 -1.66 -11.81
C ASN A 65 -6.31 -0.51 -11.87
N TYR A 66 -6.24 0.41 -10.91
CA TYR A 66 -7.17 1.56 -10.89
C TYR A 66 -6.88 2.55 -12.03
N GLU A 67 -5.61 2.87 -12.29
CA GLU A 67 -5.24 3.76 -13.40
C GLU A 67 -5.60 3.16 -14.76
N ASP A 68 -5.41 1.86 -14.95
CA ASP A 68 -5.74 1.18 -16.20
C ASP A 68 -7.25 1.15 -16.44
N ALA A 69 -8.05 0.93 -15.39
CA ALA A 69 -9.50 1.04 -15.49
C ALA A 69 -9.95 2.47 -15.83
N LEU A 70 -9.31 3.50 -15.25
CA LEU A 70 -9.57 4.90 -15.62
C LEU A 70 -9.19 5.18 -17.08
N ARG A 71 -8.04 4.67 -17.54
CA ARG A 71 -7.57 4.82 -18.93
C ARG A 71 -8.53 4.16 -19.92
N ALA A 72 -8.94 2.92 -19.66
CA ALA A 72 -9.91 2.21 -20.47
C ALA A 72 -11.26 2.95 -20.51
N LYS A 73 -11.72 3.45 -19.35
CA LYS A 73 -13.03 4.12 -19.25
C LYS A 73 -13.10 5.45 -19.99
N PHE A 74 -12.10 6.31 -19.79
CA PHE A 74 -12.16 7.71 -20.25
C PHE A 74 -11.40 7.97 -21.55
N PHE A 75 -10.48 7.07 -21.93
CA PHE A 75 -9.62 7.26 -23.10
C PHE A 75 -9.69 6.10 -24.11
N GLY A 76 -10.35 4.98 -23.76
CA GLY A 76 -10.66 3.89 -24.69
C GLY A 76 -9.44 3.07 -25.14
N PHE A 77 -8.39 3.02 -24.33
CA PHE A 77 -7.22 2.16 -24.53
C PHE A 77 -7.55 0.69 -24.25
#